data_AF-A0A0H5Q7Q7-F1
#
_entry.id   AF-A0A0H5Q7Q7-F1
#
_cell.length_a   1.000
_cell.length_b   1.000
_cell.length_c   1.000
_cell.angle_alpha   90.00
_cell.angle_beta   90.00
_cell.angle_gamma   90.00
#
_symmetry.space_group_name_H-M   'P 1'
#
loop_
_entity.id
_entity.type
_entity.pdbx_description
1 polymer ?
#
loop_
_entity_poly.entity_id
_entity_poly.type
_entity_poly.pdbx_seq_one_letter_code
_entity_poly.pdbx_strand_id
1 'polypeptide(L)'
;MAKFEDREIRRRGSIVGSIVDGAPAAAGSGRGRPKEDREIKKRVSLSVLPSLYEDIQKIAYVQRRSISDVVGDLMEQFRAGHEKELAEYRKIKK
;
A
#
# COMPACT_ATOMS: atom_id res chain seq x y z
N MET A 1 5.11 29.71 39.39
CA MET A 1 4.37 28.78 38.51
C MET A 1 5.27 28.26 37.38
N ALA A 2 6.41 27.62 37.69
CA ALA A 2 7.39 27.18 36.67
C ALA A 2 7.25 25.70 36.26
N LYS A 3 6.47 24.89 37.00
CA LYS A 3 6.44 23.43 36.83
C LYS A 3 5.67 22.93 35.60
N PHE A 4 4.78 23.76 35.02
CA PHE A 4 3.97 23.37 33.87
C PHE A 4 4.71 23.60 32.54
N GLU A 5 5.43 24.72 32.40
CA GLU A 5 6.22 25.01 31.19
C GLU A 5 7.32 23.96 30.98
N ASP A 6 8.06 23.59 32.03
CA ASP A 6 9.08 22.53 31.97
C ASP A 6 8.49 21.15 31.62
N ARG A 7 7.21 20.94 31.91
CA ARG A 7 6.49 19.70 31.59
C ARG A 7 6.05 19.69 30.13
N GLU A 8 5.61 20.84 29.60
CA GLU A 8 5.26 20.99 28.19
C GLU A 8 6.48 20.94 27.28
N ILE A 9 7.61 21.54 27.67
CA ILE A 9 8.87 21.47 26.91
C ILE A 9 9.33 20.00 26.78
N ARG A 10 9.27 19.24 27.87
CA ARG A 10 9.57 17.80 27.86
C ARG A 10 8.57 16.99 27.03
N ARG A 11 7.29 17.38 27.03
CA ARG A 11 6.26 16.75 26.22
C ARG A 11 6.49 17.01 24.73
N ARG A 12 6.80 18.24 24.32
CA ARG A 12 7.10 18.62 22.93
C ARG A 12 8.38 17.98 22.39
N GLY A 13 9.41 17.82 23.23
CA GLY A 13 10.64 17.11 22.88
C GLY A 13 10.51 15.58 22.84
N SER A 14 9.40 15.03 23.33
CA SER A 14 9.11 13.59 23.31
C SER A 14 8.41 13.18 22.01
N ILE A 15 8.64 11.94 21.58
CA ILE A 15 7.90 11.31 20.48
C ILE A 15 6.38 11.42 20.68
N VAL A 16 5.91 11.37 21.93
CA VAL A 16 4.49 11.54 22.29
C VAL A 16 3.98 12.95 21.95
N GLY A 17 4.81 13.98 22.04
CA GLY A 17 4.48 15.35 21.61
C GLY A 17 4.23 15.41 20.10
N SER A 18 5.12 14.80 19.30
CA SER A 18 4.98 14.78 17.84
C SER A 18 3.71 14.07 17.36
N ILE A 19 3.23 13.06 18.08
CA ILE A 19 1.99 12.34 17.78
C ILE A 19 0.75 13.19 18.08
N VAL A 20 0.77 13.98 19.15
CA VAL A 20 -0.37 14.81 19.58
C VAL A 20 -0.46 16.09 18.74
N ASP A 21 0.67 16.70 18.39
CA ASP A 21 0.71 17.95 17.63
C ASP A 21 0.57 17.73 16.10
N GLY A 22 0.37 16.48 15.65
CA GLY A 22 0.19 16.15 14.22
C GLY A 22 1.42 16.45 13.34
N ALA A 23 2.58 16.70 13.96
CA ALA A 23 3.81 16.94 13.23
C ALA A 23 4.31 15.63 12.61
N PRO A 24 4.74 15.61 11.34
CA PRO A 24 5.28 14.41 10.73
C PRO A 24 6.51 13.97 11.54
N ALA A 25 6.48 12.74 12.07
CA ALA A 25 7.63 12.16 12.72
C ALA A 25 8.81 12.25 11.75
N ALA A 26 9.91 12.90 12.16
CA ALA A 26 11.10 13.02 11.35
C ALA A 26 11.47 11.63 10.83
N ALA A 27 11.58 11.49 9.51
CA ALA A 27 11.98 10.26 8.85
C ALA A 27 13.40 9.91 9.31
N GLY A 28 13.50 9.16 10.42
CA GLY A 28 14.76 8.80 11.03
C GLY A 28 15.60 7.97 10.07
N SER A 29 16.75 8.51 9.65
CA SER A 29 17.73 7.86 8.79
C SER A 29 18.50 6.73 9.49
N GLY A 30 17.86 5.89 10.30
CA GLY A 30 18.64 4.99 11.16
C GLY A 30 17.94 3.85 11.89
N ARG A 31 16.65 3.56 11.67
CA ARG A 31 16.03 2.32 12.20
C ARG A 31 15.04 1.72 11.23
N GLY A 32 15.33 0.52 10.73
CA GLY A 32 14.48 -0.26 9.84
C GLY A 32 15.26 -1.07 8.81
N ARG A 33 14.56 -1.94 8.06
CA ARG A 33 15.11 -2.57 6.85
C ARG A 33 15.55 -1.47 5.88
N PRO A 34 16.76 -1.55 5.27
CA PRO A 34 17.22 -0.59 4.28
C PRO A 34 16.14 -0.31 3.25
N LYS A 35 15.98 0.97 2.89
CA LYS A 35 14.97 1.39 1.92
C LYS A 35 15.37 0.81 0.56
N GLU A 36 14.65 -0.23 0.18
CA GLU A 36 14.86 -0.95 -1.07
C GLU A 36 14.06 -0.21 -2.17
N ASP A 37 14.71 0.12 -3.30
CA ASP A 37 14.04 0.71 -4.47
C ASP A 37 13.20 -0.35 -5.18
N ARG A 38 12.09 -0.72 -4.54
CA ARG A 38 11.13 -1.69 -5.05
C ARG A 38 9.78 -1.04 -5.26
N GLU A 39 9.11 -1.48 -6.33
CA GLU A 39 7.73 -1.09 -6.58
C GLU A 39 6.84 -1.55 -5.41
N ILE A 40 6.10 -0.60 -4.83
CA ILE A 40 5.18 -0.88 -3.72
C ILE A 40 3.79 -1.12 -4.31
N LYS A 41 3.13 -2.20 -3.89
CA LYS A 41 1.75 -2.50 -4.28
C LYS A 41 0.84 -1.31 -3.97
N LYS A 42 0.21 -0.76 -5.01
CA LYS A 42 -0.85 0.25 -4.85
C LYS A 42 -2.18 -0.46 -4.63
N ARG A 43 -2.96 0.00 -3.64
CA ARG A 43 -4.33 -0.49 -3.43
C ARG A 43 -5.27 0.18 -4.45
N VAL A 44 -6.04 -0.63 -5.17
CA VAL A 44 -7.05 -0.19 -6.13
C VAL A 44 -8.38 -0.85 -5.78
N SER A 45 -9.47 -0.09 -5.78
CA SER A 45 -10.83 -0.61 -5.60
C SER A 45 -11.45 -0.93 -6.96
N LEU A 46 -11.97 -2.14 -7.12
CA LEU A 46 -12.64 -2.60 -8.33
C LEU A 46 -14.08 -2.99 -7.98
N SER A 47 -15.01 -2.64 -8.87
CA SER A 47 -16.38 -3.14 -8.79
C SER A 47 -16.48 -4.47 -9.51
N VAL A 48 -17.04 -5.48 -8.85
CA VAL A 48 -17.21 -6.83 -9.39
C VAL A 48 -18.62 -7.33 -9.11
N LEU A 49 -19.08 -8.30 -9.90
CA LEU A 49 -20.36 -8.95 -9.64
C LEU A 49 -20.27 -9.75 -8.31
N PRO A 50 -21.30 -9.69 -7.44
CA PRO A 50 -21.28 -10.40 -6.15
C PRO A 50 -21.07 -11.91 -6.31
N SER A 51 -21.77 -12.55 -7.25
CA SER A 51 -21.65 -13.98 -7.50
C SER A 51 -20.22 -14.40 -7.89
N LEU A 52 -19.58 -13.61 -8.75
CA LEU A 52 -18.20 -13.85 -9.17
C LEU A 52 -17.22 -13.73 -7.98
N TYR A 53 -17.41 -12.70 -7.15
CA TYR A 53 -16.55 -12.50 -5.98
C TYR A 53 -16.67 -13.65 -4.97
N GLU A 54 -17.90 -14.11 -4.70
CA GLU A 54 -18.15 -15.24 -3.81
C GLU A 54 -17.48 -16.52 -4.29
N ASP A 55 -17.55 -16.81 -5.58
CA ASP A 55 -16.93 -18.02 -6.14
C ASP A 55 -15.39 -17.93 -6.12
N ILE A 56 -14.82 -16.76 -6.42
CA ILE A 56 -13.37 -16.53 -6.28
C ILE A 56 -12.94 -16.71 -4.82
N GLN A 57 -13.73 -16.24 -3.86
CA GLN A 57 -13.44 -16.40 -2.43
C GLN A 57 -13.40 -17.89 -2.03
N LYS A 58 -14.35 -18.71 -2.53
CA LYS A 58 -14.36 -20.17 -2.30
C LYS A 58 -13.14 -20.84 -2.93
N ILE A 59 -12.78 -20.46 -4.16
CA ILE A 59 -11.61 -21.00 -4.86
C ILE A 59 -10.32 -20.66 -4.10
N ALA A 60 -10.14 -19.40 -3.72
CA ALA A 60 -8.97 -18.95 -2.97
C ALA A 60 -8.82 -19.68 -1.63
N TYR A 61 -9.95 -19.93 -0.95
CA TYR A 61 -9.99 -20.73 0.29
C TYR A 61 -9.45 -22.15 0.07
N VAL A 62 -9.93 -22.87 -0.94
CA VAL A 62 -9.46 -24.23 -1.27
C VAL A 62 -7.98 -24.23 -1.65
N GLN A 63 -7.54 -23.22 -2.40
CA GLN A 63 -6.13 -23.08 -2.82
C GLN A 63 -5.19 -22.59 -1.71
N ARG A 64 -5.71 -22.20 -0.53
CA ARG A 64 -4.94 -21.61 0.58
C ARG A 64 -4.16 -20.36 0.16
N ARG A 65 -4.75 -19.55 -0.71
CA ARG A 65 -4.16 -18.30 -1.23
C ARG A 65 -5.05 -17.11 -0.87
N SER A 66 -4.47 -15.91 -0.88
CA SER A 66 -5.29 -14.70 -0.76
C SER A 66 -6.04 -14.42 -2.07
N ILE A 67 -7.22 -13.81 -1.98
CA ILE A 67 -7.96 -13.35 -3.18
C ILE A 67 -7.09 -12.40 -4.02
N SER A 68 -6.32 -11.53 -3.37
CA SER A 68 -5.41 -10.61 -4.06
C SER A 68 -4.32 -11.32 -4.85
N ASP A 69 -3.82 -12.47 -4.38
CA ASP A 69 -2.83 -13.25 -5.14
C ASP A 69 -3.47 -13.94 -6.35
N VAL A 70 -4.66 -14.54 -6.17
CA VAL A 70 -5.38 -15.19 -7.28
C VAL A 70 -5.73 -14.18 -8.37
N VAL A 71 -6.28 -13.02 -7.99
CA VAL A 71 -6.59 -11.94 -8.93
C VAL A 71 -5.31 -11.34 -9.53
N GLY A 72 -4.24 -11.22 -8.74
CA GLY A 72 -2.94 -10.75 -9.21
C GLY A 72 -2.39 -11.60 -10.36
N ASP A 73 -2.36 -12.93 -10.21
CA ASP A 73 -1.93 -13.84 -11.26
C ASP A 73 -2.76 -13.69 -12.53
N LEU A 74 -4.09 -13.57 -12.40
CA LEU A 74 -4.99 -13.38 -13.53
C LEU A 74 -4.70 -12.07 -14.27
N MET A 75 -4.43 -10.98 -13.54
CA MET A 75 -4.06 -9.69 -14.12
C MET A 75 -2.71 -9.75 -14.84
N GLU A 76 -1.73 -10.47 -14.29
CA GLU A 76 -0.42 -10.66 -14.93
C GLU A 76 -0.52 -11.47 -16.22
N GLN A 77 -1.27 -12.58 -16.19
CA GLN A 77 -1.54 -13.40 -17.37
C GLN A 77 -2.28 -12.61 -18.45
N PHE A 78 -3.30 -11.84 -18.06
CA PHE A 78 -4.01 -10.96 -18.98
C PHE A 78 -3.06 -9.95 -19.63
N ARG A 79 -2.20 -9.29 -18.85
CA ARG A 79 -1.21 -8.34 -19.38
C ARG A 79 -0.23 -9.00 -20.35
N ALA A 80 0.29 -10.18 -20.00
CA ALA A 80 1.25 -10.91 -20.83
C ALA A 80 0.64 -11.32 -22.18
N GLY A 81 -0.66 -11.65 -22.21
CA GLY A 81 -1.36 -11.97 -23.45
C GLY A 81 -1.63 -10.77 -24.38
N HIS A 82 -1.53 -9.53 -23.88
CA HIS A 82 -1.96 -8.31 -24.58
C HIS A 82 -0.83 -7.28 -24.77
N GLU A 83 0.39 -7.77 -25.04
CA GLU A 83 1.55 -6.89 -25.28
C GLU A 83 1.40 -6.02 -26.54
N LYS A 84 0.68 -6.52 -27.56
CA LYS A 84 0.46 -5.81 -28.83
C LYS A 84 -0.39 -4.57 -28.63
N GLU A 85 -1.47 -4.69 -27.86
CA GLU A 85 -2.37 -3.60 -27.49
C GLU A 85 -1.64 -2.55 -26.64
N LEU A 86 -0.76 -2.97 -25.74
CA LEU A 86 0.11 -2.06 -24.98
C LEU A 86 1.09 -1.32 -25.89
N ALA A 87 1.68 -2.00 -26.88
CA ALA A 87 2.56 -1.37 -27.85
C ALA A 87 1.80 -0.36 -28.73
N GLU A 88 0.58 -0.68 -29.14
CA GLU A 88 -0.30 0.22 -29.87
C GLU A 88 -0.68 1.45 -29.04
N TYR A 89 -1.10 1.26 -27.79
CA TYR A 89 -1.40 2.36 -26.88
C TYR A 89 -0.22 3.33 -26.73
N ARG A 90 1.01 2.81 -26.62
CA ARG A 90 2.23 3.64 -26.57
C ARG A 90 2.48 4.45 -27.84
N LYS A 91 2.02 3.98 -29.01
CA LYS A 91 2.12 4.74 -30.27
C LYS A 91 1.09 5.86 -30.31
N ILE A 92 -0.13 5.61 -29.86
CA ILE A 92 -1.22 6.61 -29.87
C ILE A 92 -0.95 7.76 -28.89
N LYS A 93 -0.37 7.45 -27.73
CA LYS A 93 -0.07 8.45 -26.70
C LYS A 93 1.19 9.28 -26.98
N LYS A 94 1.95 8.95 -28.02
CA LYS A 94 3.20 9.62 -28.39
C LYS A 94 2.93 10.88 -29.20
#